data_AF-A0A1B6GHF8-F1
#
_entry.id   AF-A0A1B6GHF8-F1
#
_cell.length_a   1.000
_cell.length_b   1.000
_cell.length_c   1.000
_cell.angle_alpha   90.00
_cell.angle_beta   90.00
_cell.angle_gamma   90.00
#
_symmetry.space_group_name_H-M   'P 1'
#
loop_
_entity.id
_entity.type
_entity.pdbx_description
1 polymer ?
#
loop_
_entity_poly.entity_id
_entity_poly.type
_entity_poly.pdbx_seq_one_letter_code
_entity_poly.pdbx_strand_id
1 'polypeptide(L)'
;YGTKAVFGLSNFSCCLLNFLIPVCAYAGSNVLVANRVMQGLIVGMAWPSMHHLTAQWIPPNERSKFVSAYLGSSVGVAITYPLCGLILNHLPWEAVFYVTGSLGTLWFIIWWLLVYDSPSKHPRISEKELKYIQDSLGPALAKTKMAIPWKSIALSLPVY
;
A
#
# COMPACT_ATOMS: atom_id res chain seq x y z
N TYR A 1 10.40 -11.64 -5.68
CA TYR A 1 10.15 -11.14 -4.31
C TYR A 1 8.65 -10.95 -4.14
N GLY A 2 8.11 -11.29 -2.97
CA GLY A 2 6.67 -11.22 -2.70
C GLY A 2 6.22 -9.78 -2.51
N THR A 3 5.46 -9.27 -3.48
CA THR A 3 4.96 -7.91 -3.54
C THR A 3 4.02 -7.58 -2.38
N LYS A 4 3.28 -8.58 -1.88
CA LYS A 4 2.48 -8.52 -0.64
C LYS A 4 3.33 -8.08 0.55
N ALA A 5 4.50 -8.70 0.71
CA ALA A 5 5.36 -8.47 1.86
C ALA A 5 5.94 -7.05 1.83
N VAL A 6 6.36 -6.58 0.65
CA VAL A 6 6.86 -5.21 0.49
C VAL A 6 5.80 -4.19 0.89
N PHE A 7 4.57 -4.31 0.35
CA PHE A 7 3.49 -3.39 0.69
C PHE A 7 3.09 -3.46 2.17
N GLY A 8 2.93 -4.66 2.70
CA GLY A 8 2.53 -4.87 4.10
C GLY A 8 3.59 -4.37 5.08
N LEU A 9 4.86 -4.75 4.90
CA LEU A 9 5.96 -4.37 5.79
C LEU A 9 6.27 -2.88 5.72
N SER A 10 6.13 -2.23 4.55
CA SER A 10 6.23 -0.77 4.45
C SER A 10 5.19 -0.07 5.34
N ASN A 11 3.92 -0.51 5.27
CA ASN A 11 2.85 0.08 6.09
C ASN A 11 3.05 -0.21 7.58
N PHE A 12 3.44 -1.43 7.93
CA PHE A 12 3.74 -1.80 9.32
C PHE A 12 4.89 -0.97 9.90
N SER A 13 5.98 -0.84 9.15
CA SER A 13 7.14 -0.02 9.56
C SER A 13 6.73 1.45 9.73
N CYS A 14 5.86 1.98 8.86
CA CYS A 14 5.31 3.32 9.00
C CYS A 14 4.51 3.48 10.31
N CYS A 15 3.72 2.46 10.70
CA CYS A 15 2.98 2.45 11.97
C CYS A 15 3.92 2.47 13.19
N LEU A 16 5.02 1.69 13.15
CA LEU A 16 6.04 1.72 14.20
C LEU A 16 6.67 3.11 14.34
N LEU A 17 7.04 3.74 13.23
CA LEU A 17 7.56 5.11 13.22
C LEU A 17 6.52 6.14 13.68
N ASN A 18 5.22 5.86 13.47
CA ASN A 18 4.14 6.71 13.94
C ASN A 18 4.03 6.68 15.48
N PHE A 19 4.16 5.50 16.10
CA PHE A 19 4.19 5.38 17.56
C PHE A 19 5.39 6.08 18.21
N LEU A 20 6.49 6.24 17.47
CA LEU A 20 7.68 6.93 17.94
C LEU A 20 7.58 8.46 17.83
N ILE A 21 6.59 9.01 17.10
CA ILE A 21 6.46 10.47 16.89
C ILE A 21 6.42 11.25 18.22
N PRO A 22 5.63 10.86 19.24
CA PRO A 22 5.65 11.53 20.54
C PRO A 22 7.04 11.61 21.16
N VAL A 23 7.75 10.48 21.20
CA VAL A 23 9.09 10.37 21.78
C VAL A 23 10.09 11.24 20.99
N CYS A 24 10.04 11.19 19.66
CA CYS A 24 10.89 12.00 18.80
C CYS A 24 10.62 13.50 18.95
N ALA A 25 9.37 13.90 19.17
CA ALA A 25 9.00 15.30 19.38
C ALA A 25 9.61 15.85 20.68
N TYR A 26 9.61 15.06 21.76
CA TYR A 26 10.26 15.43 23.02
C TYR A 26 11.79 15.43 22.96
N ALA A 27 12.38 14.54 22.15
CA ALA A 27 13.84 14.46 21.97
C ALA A 27 14.42 15.64 21.18
N GLY A 28 13.61 16.29 20.34
CA GLY A 28 13.99 17.51 19.61
C GLY A 28 13.53 17.50 18.15
N SER A 29 13.40 18.70 17.59
CA SER A 29 12.88 18.91 16.23
C SER A 29 13.67 18.16 15.14
N ASN A 30 15.00 18.11 15.26
CA ASN A 30 15.86 17.40 14.30
C ASN A 30 15.55 15.88 14.24
N VAL A 31 15.29 15.27 15.40
CA VAL A 31 14.95 13.83 15.50
C VAL A 31 13.58 13.57 14.88
N LEU A 32 12.61 14.45 15.14
CA LEU A 32 11.28 14.37 14.52
C LEU A 32 11.34 14.51 13.00
N VAL A 33 12.14 15.45 12.47
CA VAL A 33 12.33 15.61 11.01
C VAL A 33 12.96 14.35 10.42
N ALA A 34 13.99 13.79 11.05
CA ALA A 34 14.59 12.54 10.60
C ALA A 34 13.58 11.38 10.55
N ASN A 35 12.73 11.23 11.58
CA ASN A 35 11.65 10.24 11.61
C ASN A 35 10.66 10.43 10.44
N ARG A 36 10.29 11.68 10.15
CA ARG A 36 9.38 12.01 9.03
C ARG A 36 9.98 11.69 7.67
N VAL A 37 11.28 11.99 7.48
CA VAL A 37 12.00 11.63 6.24
C VAL A 37 12.00 10.11 6.06
N MET A 38 12.29 9.37 7.13
CA MET A 38 12.27 7.90 7.08
C MET A 38 10.88 7.33 6.74
N GLN A 39 9.82 7.88 7.34
CA GLN A 39 8.44 7.50 6.98
C GLN A 39 8.15 7.72 5.49
N GLY A 40 8.55 8.86 4.94
CA GLY A 40 8.37 9.17 3.52
C GLY A 40 9.09 8.18 2.59
N LEU A 41 10.34 7.84 2.90
CA LEU A 41 11.13 6.87 2.13
C LEU A 41 10.50 5.48 2.14
N ILE A 42 10.00 5.02 3.29
CA ILE A 42 9.38 3.69 3.44
C ILE A 42 8.06 3.61 2.67
N VAL A 43 7.21 4.64 2.76
CA VAL A 43 5.92 4.70 2.07
C VAL A 43 6.09 4.80 0.56
N GLY A 44 7.15 5.44 0.07
CA GLY A 44 7.43 5.56 -1.36
C GLY A 44 7.52 4.22 -2.09
N MET A 45 7.95 3.14 -1.40
CA MET A 45 8.04 1.79 -1.97
C MET A 45 6.70 1.04 -2.04
N ALA A 46 5.67 1.52 -1.32
CA ALA A 46 4.39 0.83 -1.20
C ALA A 46 3.58 0.89 -2.50
N TRP A 47 3.46 2.07 -3.12
CA TRP A 47 2.62 2.26 -4.32
C TRP A 47 3.04 1.44 -5.55
N PRO A 48 4.34 1.36 -5.93
CA PRO A 48 4.77 0.51 -7.04
C PRO A 48 4.48 -0.97 -6.77
N SER A 49 4.64 -1.40 -5.52
CA SER A 49 4.33 -2.77 -5.10
C SER A 49 2.84 -3.06 -5.25
N MET A 50 1.99 -2.15 -4.78
CA MET A 50 0.56 -2.29 -4.92
C MET A 50 0.12 -2.42 -6.40
N HIS A 51 0.64 -1.57 -7.30
CA HIS A 51 0.33 -1.67 -8.73
C HIS A 51 0.76 -3.02 -9.33
N HIS A 52 1.93 -3.53 -8.95
CA HIS A 52 2.38 -4.83 -9.41
C HIS A 52 1.48 -5.97 -8.89
N LEU A 53 1.04 -5.92 -7.63
CA LEU A 53 0.09 -6.90 -7.09
C LEU A 53 -1.25 -6.83 -7.84
N THR A 54 -1.75 -5.62 -8.07
CA THR A 54 -3.00 -5.39 -8.82
C THR A 54 -2.92 -5.96 -10.23
N ALA A 55 -1.77 -5.84 -10.89
CA ALA A 55 -1.56 -6.34 -12.24
C ALA A 55 -1.63 -7.88 -12.35
N GLN A 56 -1.37 -8.62 -11.26
CA GLN A 56 -1.46 -10.08 -11.23
C GLN A 56 -2.85 -10.61 -10.81
N TRP A 57 -3.67 -9.76 -10.18
CA TRP A 57 -4.96 -10.14 -9.62
C TRP A 57 -6.15 -9.64 -10.42
N ILE A 58 -6.03 -8.48 -11.06
CA ILE A 58 -7.16 -7.79 -11.68
C ILE A 58 -7.08 -7.89 -13.22
N PRO A 59 -8.10 -8.50 -13.87
CA PRO A 59 -8.23 -8.51 -15.32
C PRO A 59 -8.21 -7.10 -15.93
N PRO A 60 -7.68 -6.93 -17.16
CA PRO A 60 -7.58 -5.61 -17.79
C PRO A 60 -8.91 -4.85 -17.89
N ASN A 61 -10.01 -5.56 -18.19
CA ASN A 61 -11.34 -4.97 -18.32
C ASN A 61 -11.90 -4.41 -17.00
N GLU A 62 -11.41 -4.88 -15.86
CA GLU A 62 -11.89 -4.47 -14.54
C GLU A 62 -10.91 -3.54 -13.82
N ARG A 63 -9.72 -3.33 -14.39
CA ARG A 63 -8.65 -2.54 -13.79
C ARG A 63 -9.10 -1.12 -13.46
N SER A 64 -9.85 -0.46 -14.35
CA SER A 64 -10.35 0.90 -14.09
C SER A 64 -11.32 0.95 -12.89
N LYS A 65 -12.18 -0.05 -12.73
CA LYS A 65 -13.10 -0.13 -11.58
C LYS A 65 -12.32 -0.33 -10.27
N PHE A 66 -11.32 -1.21 -10.28
CA PHE A 66 -10.43 -1.39 -9.14
C PHE A 66 -9.65 -0.12 -8.82
N VAL A 67 -9.17 0.58 -9.84
CA VAL A 67 -8.45 1.84 -9.65
C VAL A 67 -9.36 2.92 -9.06
N SER A 68 -10.62 2.99 -9.49
CA SER A 68 -11.61 3.88 -8.87
C SER A 68 -11.84 3.53 -7.40
N ALA A 69 -11.74 2.26 -6.99
CA ALA A 69 -11.83 1.90 -5.58
C ALA A 69 -10.67 2.47 -4.73
N TYR A 70 -9.51 2.80 -5.32
CA TYR A 70 -8.43 3.51 -4.59
C TYR A 70 -8.85 4.90 -4.08
N LEU A 71 -9.88 5.52 -4.67
CA LEU A 71 -10.45 6.79 -4.15
C LEU A 71 -10.99 6.62 -2.72
N GLY A 72 -11.22 5.39 -2.26
CA GLY A 72 -11.50 5.11 -0.85
C GLY A 72 -10.44 5.65 0.11
N SER A 73 -9.18 5.83 -0.34
CA SER A 73 -8.13 6.49 0.45
C SER A 73 -8.49 7.94 0.80
N SER A 74 -9.04 8.71 -0.15
CA SER A 74 -9.49 10.08 0.08
C SER A 74 -10.64 10.15 1.08
N VAL A 75 -11.58 9.19 0.99
CA VAL A 75 -12.68 9.06 1.96
C VAL A 75 -12.13 8.73 3.34
N GLY A 76 -11.15 7.83 3.42
CA GLY A 76 -10.47 7.51 4.68
C GLY A 76 -9.83 8.73 5.33
N VAL A 77 -9.15 9.57 4.55
CA VAL A 77 -8.57 10.83 5.03
C VAL A 77 -9.65 11.80 5.51
N ALA A 78 -10.76 11.94 4.76
CA ALA A 78 -11.88 12.81 5.12
C ALA A 78 -12.54 12.42 6.45
N ILE A 79 -12.53 11.14 6.80
CA ILE A 79 -13.02 10.64 8.10
C ILE A 79 -11.96 10.77 9.19
N THR A 80 -10.70 10.49 8.85
CA THR A 80 -9.60 10.47 9.83
C THR A 80 -9.33 11.86 10.42
N TYR A 81 -9.36 12.93 9.62
CA TYR A 81 -9.08 14.27 10.13
C TYR A 81 -10.07 14.77 11.21
N PRO A 82 -11.41 14.67 11.02
CA PRO A 82 -12.36 14.95 12.08
C PRO A 82 -12.15 14.09 13.33
N LEU A 83 -11.89 12.79 13.17
CA LEU A 83 -11.62 11.89 14.30
C LEU A 83 -10.39 12.34 15.08
N CYS A 84 -9.29 12.71 14.41
CA CYS A 84 -8.11 13.27 15.05
C CYS A 84 -8.44 14.57 15.81
N GLY A 85 -9.27 15.44 15.21
CA GLY A 85 -9.74 16.67 15.87
C GLY A 85 -10.54 16.40 17.15
N LEU A 86 -11.44 15.40 17.11
CA LEU A 86 -12.20 14.98 18.29
C LEU A 86 -11.30 14.40 19.38
N ILE A 87 -10.30 13.59 19.01
CA ILE A 87 -9.32 13.06 19.96
C ILE A 87 -8.56 14.20 20.63
N LEU A 88 -8.08 15.18 19.86
CA LEU A 88 -7.33 16.33 20.38
C LEU A 88 -8.13 17.21 21.36
N ASN A 89 -9.46 17.22 21.27
CA ASN A 89 -10.30 17.98 22.19
C ASN A 89 -10.45 17.33 23.58
N HIS A 90 -10.25 16.01 23.68
CA HIS A 90 -10.52 15.24 24.91
C HIS A 90 -9.29 14.53 25.48
N LEU A 91 -8.29 14.27 24.65
CA LEU A 91 -7.09 13.50 24.96
C LEU A 91 -5.84 14.29 24.58
N PRO A 92 -4.69 13.95 25.18
CA PRO A 92 -3.45 14.64 24.84
C PRO A 92 -3.03 14.26 23.42
N TRP A 93 -2.27 15.14 22.77
CA TRP A 93 -2.01 15.08 21.32
C TRP A 93 -1.30 13.79 20.85
N GLU A 94 -0.55 13.16 21.75
CA GLU A 94 0.13 11.89 21.55
C GLU A 94 -0.87 10.76 21.28
N ALA A 95 -2.08 10.85 21.85
CA ALA A 95 -3.13 9.85 21.69
C ALA A 95 -3.52 9.65 20.21
N VAL A 96 -3.45 10.69 19.39
CA VAL A 96 -3.72 10.59 17.95
C VAL A 96 -2.77 9.59 17.28
N PHE A 97 -1.49 9.63 17.65
CA PHE A 97 -0.47 8.75 17.08
C PHE A 97 -0.62 7.31 17.56
N TYR A 98 -0.99 7.11 18.82
CA TYR A 98 -1.26 5.78 19.36
C TYR A 98 -2.53 5.15 18.77
N VAL A 99 -3.61 5.92 18.61
CA VAL A 99 -4.85 5.40 18.01
C VAL A 99 -4.66 5.08 16.54
N THR A 100 -4.09 6.00 15.76
CA THR A 100 -3.87 5.80 14.31
C THR A 100 -2.84 4.71 14.03
N GLY A 101 -1.76 4.63 14.81
CA GLY A 101 -0.78 3.55 14.70
C GLY A 101 -1.36 2.18 15.05
N SER A 102 -2.25 2.10 16.04
CA SER A 102 -2.93 0.85 16.42
C SER A 102 -3.89 0.38 15.34
N LEU A 103 -4.67 1.30 14.77
CA LEU A 103 -5.58 1.00 13.66
C LEU A 103 -4.82 0.54 12.41
N GLY A 104 -3.70 1.19 12.09
CA GLY A 104 -2.82 0.78 10.98
C GLY A 104 -2.18 -0.59 11.21
N THR A 105 -1.80 -0.90 12.46
CA THR A 105 -1.28 -2.22 12.84
C THR A 105 -2.35 -3.31 12.69
N LEU A 106 -3.58 -3.05 13.15
CA LEU A 106 -4.70 -3.97 12.96
C LEU A 106 -4.97 -4.22 11.47
N TRP A 107 -4.97 -3.16 10.66
CA TRP A 107 -5.11 -3.27 9.22
C TRP A 107 -3.98 -4.11 8.59
N PHE A 108 -2.73 -3.96 9.06
CA PHE A 108 -1.62 -4.80 8.60
C PHE A 108 -1.84 -6.28 8.92
N ILE A 109 -2.35 -6.61 10.12
CA ILE A 109 -2.67 -8.00 10.48
C ILE A 109 -3.72 -8.57 9.53
N ILE A 110 -4.79 -7.81 9.26
CA ILE A 110 -5.83 -8.20 8.30
C ILE A 110 -5.23 -8.41 6.90
N TRP A 111 -4.41 -7.48 6.44
CA TRP A 111 -3.70 -7.58 5.15
C TRP A 111 -2.83 -8.83 5.07
N TRP A 112 -2.08 -9.13 6.13
CA TRP A 112 -1.19 -10.29 6.18
C TRP A 112 -1.96 -11.62 6.12
N LEU A 113 -3.16 -11.68 6.69
CA LEU A 113 -3.98 -12.89 6.68
C LEU A 113 -4.76 -13.08 5.38
N LEU A 114 -5.26 -11.99 4.77
CA LEU A 114 -6.19 -12.07 3.64
C LEU A 114 -5.50 -12.02 2.27
N VAL A 115 -4.38 -11.30 2.13
CA VAL A 115 -3.78 -11.06 0.81
C VAL A 115 -2.73 -12.11 0.47
N TYR A 116 -2.65 -12.50 -0.79
CA TYR A 116 -1.66 -13.46 -1.30
C TYR A 116 -0.99 -12.91 -2.57
N ASP A 117 0.29 -13.23 -2.78
CA ASP A 117 1.05 -12.68 -3.91
C ASP A 117 0.49 -13.07 -5.29
N SER A 118 -0.13 -14.25 -5.39
CA SER A 118 -0.68 -14.75 -6.65
C SER A 118 -1.99 -15.49 -6.40
N PRO A 119 -2.96 -15.43 -7.33
CA PRO A 119 -4.24 -16.10 -7.19
C PRO A 119 -4.10 -17.62 -7.00
N SER A 120 -3.09 -18.25 -7.62
CA SER A 120 -2.80 -19.69 -7.47
C SER A 120 -2.36 -20.12 -6.07
N LYS A 121 -1.90 -19.20 -5.22
CA LYS A 121 -1.51 -19.48 -3.83
C LYS A 121 -2.65 -19.23 -2.85
N HIS A 122 -3.76 -18.68 -3.31
CA HIS A 122 -4.86 -18.28 -2.46
C HIS A 122 -5.75 -19.51 -2.13
N PRO A 123 -5.86 -19.91 -0.86
CA PRO A 123 -6.51 -21.19 -0.50
C PRO A 123 -8.04 -21.19 -0.67
N ARG A 124 -8.68 -20.01 -0.77
CA ARG A 124 -10.15 -19.87 -0.86
C ARG A 124 -10.64 -19.41 -2.24
N ILE A 125 -9.78 -19.42 -3.26
CA ILE A 125 -10.18 -18.98 -4.61
C ILE A 125 -10.98 -20.09 -5.30
N SER A 126 -12.02 -19.73 -6.04
CA SER A 126 -12.78 -20.68 -6.86
C SER A 126 -11.99 -21.04 -8.11
N GLU A 127 -12.05 -22.31 -8.55
CA GLU A 127 -11.40 -22.74 -9.80
C GLU A 127 -11.89 -21.95 -11.01
N LYS A 128 -13.17 -21.56 -11.03
CA LYS A 128 -13.76 -20.73 -12.10
C LYS A 128 -13.12 -19.35 -12.15
N GLU A 129 -12.92 -18.73 -10.99
CA GLU A 129 -12.31 -17.40 -10.86
C GLU A 129 -10.83 -17.44 -11.21
N LEU A 130 -10.11 -18.45 -10.71
CA LEU A 130 -8.70 -18.65 -11.03
C LEU A 130 -8.48 -18.80 -12.53
N LYS A 131 -9.32 -19.61 -13.21
CA LYS A 131 -9.25 -19.78 -14.66
C LYS A 131 -9.58 -18.48 -15.40
N TYR A 132 -10.62 -17.76 -14.98
CA TYR A 132 -10.98 -16.46 -15.56
C TYR A 132 -9.84 -15.44 -15.48
N ILE A 133 -9.17 -15.34 -14.32
CA ILE A 133 -8.04 -14.44 -14.13
C ILE A 133 -6.85 -14.86 -15.03
N GLN A 134 -6.53 -16.15 -15.08
CA GLN A 134 -5.42 -16.65 -15.91
C GLN A 134 -5.67 -16.44 -17.41
N ASP A 135 -6.87 -16.76 -17.89
CA ASP A 135 -7.27 -16.58 -19.29
C ASP A 135 -7.28 -15.09 -19.68
N SER A 136 -7.73 -14.21 -18.77
CA SER A 136 -7.77 -12.76 -19.00
C SER A 136 -6.40 -12.08 -18.93
N LEU A 137 -5.46 -12.62 -18.16
CA LEU A 137 -4.09 -12.10 -18.07
C LEU A 137 -3.20 -12.63 -19.20
N GLY A 138 -3.48 -13.83 -19.72
CA GLY A 138 -2.88 -14.39 -20.94
C GLY A 138 -1.35 -14.21 -21.03
N PRO A 139 -0.79 -13.87 -22.22
CA PRO A 139 0.66 -13.75 -22.45
C PRO A 139 1.35 -12.64 -21.64
N ALA A 140 0.63 -11.78 -20.90
CA ALA A 140 1.23 -10.76 -20.04
C ALA A 140 2.01 -11.36 -18.84
N LEU A 141 1.71 -12.61 -18.46
CA LEU A 141 2.45 -13.37 -17.46
C LEU A 141 3.60 -14.21 -18.06
N ALA A 142 3.73 -14.30 -19.39
CA ALA A 142 4.85 -14.97 -20.01
C ALA A 142 6.13 -14.23 -19.64
N LYS A 143 6.87 -14.78 -18.67
CA LYS A 143 8.16 -14.28 -18.19
C LYS A 143 9.23 -14.44 -19.26
N THR A 144 9.13 -13.69 -20.33
CA THR A 144 10.24 -13.52 -21.26
C THR A 144 11.22 -12.57 -20.57
N LYS A 145 12.42 -13.06 -20.23
CA LYS A 145 13.51 -12.20 -19.72
C LYS A 145 13.98 -11.29 -20.86
N MET A 146 13.20 -10.25 -21.16
CA MET A 146 13.59 -9.21 -22.11
C MET A 146 14.32 -8.10 -21.35
N ALA A 147 15.40 -7.60 -21.93
CA ALA A 147 16.06 -6.42 -21.42
C ALA A 147 15.09 -5.24 -21.49
N ILE A 148 14.96 -4.49 -20.38
CA ILE A 148 14.05 -3.35 -20.31
C ILE A 148 14.58 -2.24 -21.25
N PRO A 149 13.82 -1.81 -22.27
CA PRO A 149 14.30 -0.83 -23.25
C PRO A 149 14.19 0.60 -22.71
N TRP A 150 15.00 0.93 -21.69
CA TRP A 150 14.97 2.22 -20.98
C TRP A 150 15.04 3.44 -21.91
N LYS A 151 15.89 3.39 -22.95
CA LYS A 151 16.04 4.49 -23.92
C LYS A 151 14.76 4.70 -24.74
N SER A 152 14.11 3.61 -25.16
CA SER A 152 12.88 3.68 -25.95
C SER A 152 11.69 4.17 -25.13
N ILE A 153 11.63 3.80 -23.84
CA ILE A 153 10.60 4.30 -22.91
C ILE A 153 10.79 5.80 -22.64
N ALA A 154 12.03 6.26 -22.49
CA ALA A 154 12.30 7.68 -22.21
C ALA A 154 12.06 8.60 -23.43
N LEU A 155 12.24 8.07 -24.65
CA LEU A 155 12.10 8.81 -25.90
C LEU A 155 10.74 8.61 -26.60
N SER A 156 9.86 7.76 -26.06
CA SER A 156 8.53 7.57 -26.62
C SER A 156 7.63 8.78 -26.37
N LEU A 157 6.81 9.13 -27.37
CA LEU A 157 5.72 10.08 -27.20
C LEU A 157 4.74 9.59 -26.11
N PRO A 158 4.00 10.50 -25.43
CA PRO A 158 3.03 10.12 -24.41
C PRO A 158 2.03 9.11 -25.00
N VAL A 159 1.94 7.96 -24.36
CA VAL A 159 0.92 6.95 -24.67
C VAL A 159 -0.36 7.45 -24.00
N TYR A 160 -1.21 8.11 -24.79
CA TYR A 160 -2.59 8.47 -24.42
C TYR A 160 -3.50 7.25 -24.48
#